data_AF-T0ZRY8-F1
#
_entry.id   AF-T0ZRY8-F1
#
_cell.length_a   1.000
_cell.length_b   1.000
_cell.length_c   1.000
_cell.angle_alpha   90.00
_cell.angle_beta   90.00
_cell.angle_gamma   90.00
#
_symmetry.space_group_name_H-M   'P 1'
#
loop_
_entity.id
_entity.type
_entity.pdbx_description
1 polymer ?
#
loop_
_entity_poly.entity_id
_entity_poly.type
_entity_poly.pdbx_seq_one_letter_code
_entity_poly.pdbx_strand_id
1 'polypeptide(L)'
;YGGVRFFERSEIKDTLAYLRLMTDPETDPAFERIFNVPTRGLGERTFERVREHARLKGVSLAASATALAQSVGVPKDRSARALCGLVETLASMREAIRPLDLPGQVERVIALSRLAEFYQADDPLRAQTRQESLAELVNAAAGYEPDPELEPAPDEFAGLRAFLGQMALATEPESRPEHPGEIQLMSLHAAKGLEFHTVFISGLEEGLLP
;
A
#
# COMPACT_ATOMS: atom_id res chain seq x y z
N TYR A 1 -1.12 -18.90 -7.71
CA TYR A 1 0.21 -18.25 -7.82
C TYR A 1 0.22 -16.73 -8.05
N GLY A 2 -0.91 -16.03 -8.18
CA GLY A 2 -0.94 -14.57 -8.45
C GLY A 2 -0.87 -13.65 -7.21
N GLY A 3 -1.25 -14.16 -6.02
CA GLY A 3 -1.47 -13.33 -4.81
C GLY A 3 -0.21 -12.63 -4.28
N VAL A 4 0.91 -13.34 -4.14
CA VAL A 4 2.15 -12.72 -3.62
C VAL A 4 2.68 -11.63 -4.56
N ARG A 5 2.61 -11.85 -5.88
CA ARG A 5 3.01 -10.84 -6.87
C ARG A 5 2.03 -9.66 -6.95
N PHE A 6 0.79 -9.81 -6.51
CA PHE A 6 -0.20 -8.74 -6.50
C PHE A 6 0.16 -7.69 -5.45
N PHE A 7 0.44 -8.10 -4.20
CA PHE A 7 0.84 -7.18 -3.13
C PHE A 7 2.25 -6.60 -3.30
N GLU A 8 3.05 -7.15 -4.20
CA GLU A 8 4.34 -6.60 -4.56
C GLU A 8 4.29 -5.37 -5.48
N ARG A 9 3.18 -5.19 -6.21
CA ARG A 9 2.99 -4.11 -7.19
C ARG A 9 3.04 -2.73 -6.51
N SER A 10 3.68 -1.76 -7.18
CA SER A 10 3.92 -0.45 -6.56
C SER A 10 2.61 0.30 -6.28
N GLU A 11 1.64 0.23 -7.20
CA GLU A 11 0.33 0.85 -7.03
C GLU A 11 -0.46 0.25 -5.85
N ILE A 12 -0.31 -1.05 -5.61
CA ILE A 12 -0.94 -1.72 -4.49
C ILE A 12 -0.26 -1.30 -3.18
N LYS A 13 1.07 -1.36 -3.10
CA LYS A 13 1.80 -0.94 -1.90
C LYS A 13 1.58 0.51 -1.53
N ASP A 14 1.50 1.41 -2.51
CA ASP A 14 1.22 2.83 -2.26
C ASP A 14 -0.20 3.01 -1.72
N THR A 15 -1.19 2.35 -2.34
CA THR A 15 -2.58 2.39 -1.87
C THR A 15 -2.70 1.84 -0.45
N LEU A 16 -2.05 0.71 -0.16
CA LEU A 16 -2.01 0.14 1.18
C LEU A 16 -1.34 1.07 2.21
N ALA A 17 -0.31 1.81 1.81
CA ALA A 17 0.30 2.79 2.70
C ALA A 17 -0.64 3.97 3.01
N TYR A 18 -1.38 4.48 2.02
CA TYR A 18 -2.42 5.46 2.27
C TYR A 18 -3.50 4.94 3.22
N LEU A 19 -4.02 3.74 2.96
CA LEU A 19 -5.04 3.10 3.80
C LEU A 19 -4.55 2.91 5.23
N ARG A 20 -3.30 2.48 5.42
CA ARG A 20 -2.66 2.36 6.74
C ARG A 20 -2.62 3.69 7.48
N LEU A 21 -2.29 4.80 6.83
CA LEU A 21 -2.29 6.11 7.49
C LEU A 21 -3.68 6.59 7.91
N MET A 22 -4.75 6.13 7.26
CA MET A 22 -6.11 6.48 7.67
C MET A 22 -6.51 5.78 8.98
N THR A 23 -5.99 4.57 9.20
CA THR A 23 -6.30 3.76 10.37
C THR A 23 -5.30 3.94 11.51
N ASP A 24 -4.01 4.09 11.18
CA ASP A 24 -2.90 4.38 12.08
C ASP A 24 -2.02 5.52 11.52
N PRO A 25 -2.30 6.77 11.91
CA PRO A 25 -1.51 7.92 11.50
C PRO A 25 -0.04 7.89 11.96
N GLU A 26 0.30 7.08 12.97
CA GLU A 26 1.65 7.00 13.53
C GLU A 26 2.54 6.00 12.78
N THR A 27 2.03 5.33 11.73
CA THR A 27 2.82 4.41 10.91
C THR A 27 3.85 5.16 10.04
N ASP A 28 5.05 5.37 10.58
CA ASP A 28 6.15 6.03 9.86
C ASP A 28 6.48 5.39 8.50
N PRO A 29 6.63 4.05 8.35
CA PRO A 29 6.96 3.45 7.05
C PRO A 29 5.92 3.73 5.95
N ALA A 30 4.64 3.84 6.33
CA ALA A 30 3.58 4.18 5.39
C ALA A 30 3.68 5.66 4.98
N PHE A 31 3.96 6.54 5.94
CA PHE A 31 4.19 7.96 5.66
C PHE A 31 5.42 8.18 4.76
N GLU A 32 6.55 7.51 5.03
CA GLU A 32 7.75 7.61 4.22
C GLU A 32 7.47 7.24 2.76
N ARG A 33 6.73 6.15 2.56
CA ARG A 33 6.39 5.64 1.23
C ARG A 33 5.58 6.65 0.41
N ILE A 34 4.57 7.26 1.02
CA ILE A 34 3.65 8.17 0.31
C ILE A 34 4.12 9.62 0.30
N PHE A 35 5.19 9.97 1.02
CA PHE A 35 5.64 11.34 1.26
C PHE A 35 5.74 12.18 -0.01
N ASN A 36 6.19 11.59 -1.12
CA ASN A 36 6.25 12.24 -2.44
C ASN A 36 5.65 11.36 -3.56
N VAL A 37 4.71 10.47 -3.24
CA VAL A 37 4.01 9.61 -4.21
C VAL A 37 2.49 9.78 -4.06
N PRO A 38 1.78 10.38 -5.04
CA PRO A 38 2.27 10.97 -6.30
C PRO A 38 3.27 12.12 -6.12
N THR A 39 4.05 12.43 -7.15
CA THR A 39 5.08 13.50 -7.10
C THR A 39 4.49 14.88 -6.79
N ARG A 40 4.93 15.51 -5.69
CA ARG A 40 4.43 16.82 -5.21
C ARG A 40 5.49 17.92 -5.14
N GLY A 41 6.74 17.58 -5.46
CA GLY A 41 7.89 18.49 -5.30
C GLY A 41 8.40 18.56 -3.86
N LEU A 42 8.16 17.50 -3.07
CA LEU A 42 8.77 17.30 -1.76
C LEU A 42 10.08 16.53 -1.94
N GLY A 43 11.21 17.21 -1.77
CA GLY A 43 12.55 16.61 -1.90
C GLY A 43 13.15 16.17 -0.57
N GLU A 44 14.30 15.49 -0.63
CA GLU A 44 15.01 14.92 0.53
C GLU A 44 15.26 15.95 1.64
N ARG A 45 15.70 17.16 1.31
CA ARG A 45 15.93 18.20 2.32
C ARG A 45 14.68 18.55 3.13
N THR A 46 13.50 18.53 2.51
CA THR A 46 12.24 18.75 3.22
C THR A 46 11.92 17.55 4.11
N PHE A 47 12.20 16.35 3.63
CA PHE A 47 11.96 15.13 4.39
C PHE A 47 12.88 15.01 5.61
N GLU A 48 14.18 15.34 5.46
CA GLU A 48 15.15 15.43 6.55
C GLU A 48 14.67 16.37 7.66
N ARG A 49 14.09 17.52 7.30
CA ARG A 49 13.49 18.45 8.28
C ARG A 49 12.32 17.83 9.04
N VAL A 50 11.47 17.06 8.36
CA VAL A 50 10.36 16.32 9.00
C VAL A 50 10.90 15.26 9.95
N ARG A 51 11.90 14.48 9.53
CA ARG A 51 12.56 13.45 10.36
C ARG A 51 13.27 14.05 11.57
N GLU A 52 13.98 15.16 11.39
CA GLU A 52 14.67 15.86 12.46
C GLU A 52 13.68 16.38 13.50
N HIS A 53 12.60 17.03 13.05
CA HIS A 53 11.56 17.52 13.95
C HIS A 53 10.84 16.38 14.68
N ALA A 54 10.53 15.27 13.99
CA ALA A 54 9.94 14.07 14.58
C ALA A 54 10.83 13.51 15.70
N ARG A 55 12.13 13.35 15.42
CA ARG A 55 13.12 12.89 16.39
C ARG A 55 13.26 13.83 17.59
N LEU A 56 13.30 15.14 17.37
CA LEU A 56 13.46 16.14 18.44
C LEU A 56 12.22 16.24 19.34
N LYS A 57 11.03 15.99 18.80
CA LYS A 57 9.75 16.09 19.53
C LYS A 57 9.24 14.75 20.05
N GLY A 58 9.80 13.64 19.60
CA GLY A 58 9.33 12.30 19.96
C GLY A 58 7.94 12.00 19.43
N VAL A 59 7.64 12.41 18.19
CA VAL A 59 6.35 12.22 17.51
C VAL A 59 6.56 11.52 16.17
N SER A 60 5.52 10.91 15.60
CA SER A 60 5.60 10.32 14.25
C SER A 60 5.93 11.35 13.16
N LEU A 61 6.34 10.85 12.00
CA LEU A 61 6.59 11.66 10.81
C LEU A 61 5.32 12.39 10.33
N ALA A 62 4.15 11.77 10.42
CA ALA A 62 2.90 12.40 10.04
C ALA A 62 2.52 13.55 11.00
N ALA A 63 2.65 13.34 12.30
CA ALA A 63 2.45 14.39 13.31
C ALA A 63 3.48 15.52 13.15
N SER A 64 4.73 15.18 12.88
CA SER A 64 5.80 16.14 12.60
C SER A 64 5.52 16.97 11.35
N ALA A 65 5.11 16.34 10.25
CA ALA A 65 4.72 17.01 9.01
C ALA A 65 3.54 17.97 9.23
N THR A 66 2.55 17.54 10.01
CA THR A 66 1.39 18.37 10.38
C THR A 66 1.81 19.60 11.17
N ALA A 67 2.63 19.42 12.21
CA ALA A 67 3.14 20.51 13.04
C ALA A 67 3.98 21.49 12.21
N LEU A 68 4.86 20.98 11.34
CA LEU A 68 5.67 21.81 10.45
C LEU A 68 4.79 22.59 9.47
N ALA A 69 3.81 21.94 8.84
CA ALA A 69 2.87 22.58 7.93
C ALA A 69 2.07 23.71 8.59
N GLN A 70 1.66 23.54 9.85
CA GLN A 70 0.93 24.55 10.64
C GLN A 70 1.85 25.67 11.18
N SER A 71 3.12 25.37 11.43
CA SER A 71 4.10 26.35 11.93
C SER A 71 4.53 27.35 10.86
N VAL A 72 4.44 26.95 9.58
CA VAL A 72 4.59 27.87 8.47
C VAL A 72 3.31 28.71 8.44
N GLY A 73 3.44 30.03 8.52
CA GLY A 73 2.33 30.95 8.21
C GLY A 73 1.92 30.80 6.73
N VAL A 74 1.80 31.90 5.98
CA VAL A 74 1.59 31.76 4.52
C VAL A 74 2.78 31.01 3.89
N PRO A 75 2.57 29.84 3.24
CA PRO A 75 3.68 29.04 2.70
C PRO A 75 4.48 29.81 1.64
N LYS A 76 5.74 30.11 1.94
CA LYS A 76 6.58 31.01 1.14
C LYS A 76 7.21 30.32 -0.06
N ASP A 77 7.58 29.05 0.07
CA ASP A 77 8.21 28.25 -0.99
C ASP A 77 7.35 27.07 -1.46
N ARG A 78 7.74 26.47 -2.59
CA ARG A 78 7.03 25.35 -3.23
C ARG A 78 6.93 24.12 -2.32
N SER A 79 7.98 23.82 -1.57
CA SER A 79 8.03 22.64 -0.70
C SER A 79 7.12 22.79 0.52
N ALA A 80 7.03 23.99 1.09
CA ALA A 80 6.09 24.30 2.15
C ALA A 80 4.64 24.14 1.69
N ARG A 81 4.29 24.67 0.50
CA ARG A 81 2.94 24.48 -0.09
C ARG A 81 2.62 23.01 -0.32
N ALA A 82 3.57 22.24 -0.82
CA ALA A 82 3.39 20.81 -1.06
C ALA A 82 3.19 20.02 0.25
N LEU A 83 3.90 20.39 1.33
CA LEU A 83 3.75 19.76 2.64
C LEU A 83 2.37 20.07 3.25
N CYS A 84 1.93 21.34 3.20
CA CYS A 84 0.58 21.72 3.61
C CYS A 84 -0.48 20.95 2.83
N GLY A 85 -0.36 20.90 1.49
CA GLY A 85 -1.29 20.17 0.64
C GLY A 85 -1.34 18.67 0.95
N LEU A 86 -0.20 18.03 1.26
CA LEU A 86 -0.18 16.63 1.70
C LEU A 86 -0.97 16.43 3.00
N VAL A 87 -0.68 17.25 4.02
CA VAL A 87 -1.35 17.16 5.33
C VAL A 87 -2.86 17.40 5.20
N GLU A 88 -3.26 18.42 4.44
CA GLU A 88 -4.67 18.72 4.16
C GLU A 88 -5.36 17.56 3.41
N THR A 89 -4.67 16.95 2.45
CA THR A 89 -5.19 15.79 1.71
C THR A 89 -5.40 14.60 2.63
N LEU A 90 -4.45 14.28 3.52
CA LEU A 90 -4.59 13.17 4.46
C LEU A 90 -5.73 13.41 5.46
N ALA A 91 -5.84 14.63 5.99
CA ALA A 91 -6.91 14.99 6.91
C ALA A 91 -8.30 14.90 6.23
N SER A 92 -8.45 15.50 5.04
CA SER A 92 -9.71 15.45 4.29
C SER A 92 -10.07 14.04 3.83
N MET A 93 -9.09 13.24 3.43
CA MET A 93 -9.27 11.83 3.07
C MET A 93 -9.82 11.03 4.25
N ARG A 94 -9.26 11.20 5.45
CA ARG A 94 -9.69 10.47 6.64
C ARG A 94 -11.15 10.79 7.01
N GLU A 95 -11.55 12.05 6.93
CA GLU A 95 -12.94 12.46 7.17
C GLU A 95 -13.88 11.93 6.07
N ALA A 96 -13.45 11.97 4.81
CA ALA A 96 -14.26 11.55 3.67
C ALA A 96 -14.56 10.05 3.65
N ILE A 97 -13.66 9.21 4.16
CA ILE A 97 -13.85 7.76 4.16
C ILE A 97 -14.58 7.25 5.41
N ARG A 98 -14.59 8.00 6.51
CA ARG A 98 -15.21 7.59 7.79
C ARG A 98 -16.65 7.06 7.67
N PRO A 99 -17.56 7.66 6.88
CA PRO A 99 -18.94 7.19 6.80
C PRO A 99 -19.14 6.02 5.83
N LEU A 100 -18.08 5.53 5.16
CA LEU A 100 -18.17 4.52 4.10
C LEU A 100 -17.95 3.11 4.66
N ASP A 101 -18.48 2.11 3.95
CA ASP A 101 -18.12 0.71 4.16
C ASP A 101 -16.71 0.40 3.63
N LEU A 102 -16.19 -0.79 3.92
CA LEU A 102 -14.82 -1.17 3.57
C LEU A 102 -14.47 -0.96 2.08
N PRO A 103 -15.22 -1.52 1.10
CA PRO A 103 -14.93 -1.26 -0.31
C PRO A 103 -15.04 0.23 -0.67
N GLY A 104 -16.02 0.97 -0.13
CA GLY A 104 -16.13 2.41 -0.33
C GLY A 104 -14.95 3.20 0.26
N GLN A 105 -14.40 2.78 1.40
CA GLN A 105 -13.20 3.36 2.00
C GLN A 105 -11.99 3.17 1.07
N VAL A 106 -11.78 1.96 0.55
CA VAL A 106 -10.68 1.65 -0.38
C VAL A 106 -10.80 2.45 -1.67
N GLU A 107 -11.97 2.42 -2.31
CA GLU A 107 -12.23 3.15 -3.55
C GLU A 107 -12.00 4.66 -3.36
N ARG A 108 -12.52 5.23 -2.26
CA ARG A 108 -12.38 6.66 -1.98
C ARG A 108 -10.92 7.06 -1.73
N VAL A 109 -10.11 6.23 -1.08
CA VAL A 109 -8.67 6.49 -0.91
C VAL A 109 -7.94 6.45 -2.26
N ILE A 110 -8.25 5.49 -3.14
CA ILE A 110 -7.66 5.43 -4.49
C ILE A 110 -7.98 6.71 -5.26
N ALA A 111 -9.22 7.18 -5.21
CA ALA A 111 -9.63 8.41 -5.88
C ALA A 111 -8.94 9.66 -5.31
N LEU A 112 -8.97 9.84 -3.97
CA LEU A 112 -8.42 11.04 -3.33
C LEU A 112 -6.88 11.11 -3.34
N SER A 113 -6.20 9.95 -3.38
CA SER A 113 -4.74 9.89 -3.46
C SER A 113 -4.20 10.30 -4.84
N ARG A 114 -5.05 10.26 -5.89
CA ARG A 114 -4.68 10.47 -7.29
C ARG A 114 -3.61 9.50 -7.81
N LEU A 115 -3.47 8.33 -7.17
CA LEU A 115 -2.49 7.31 -7.59
C LEU A 115 -2.82 6.77 -8.98
N ALA A 116 -4.10 6.58 -9.32
CA ALA A 116 -4.50 6.10 -10.64
C ALA A 116 -4.03 7.04 -11.77
N GLU A 117 -4.24 8.36 -11.61
CA GLU A 117 -3.78 9.39 -12.55
C GLU A 117 -2.26 9.44 -12.63
N PHE A 118 -1.59 9.37 -11.48
CA PHE A 118 -0.12 9.37 -11.39
C PHE A 118 0.49 8.20 -12.17
N TYR A 119 -0.01 6.99 -11.95
CA TYR A 119 0.48 5.80 -12.61
C TYR A 119 0.12 5.73 -14.10
N GLN A 120 -1.04 6.28 -14.48
CA GLN A 120 -1.41 6.40 -15.88
C GLN A 120 -0.46 7.33 -16.65
N ALA A 121 -0.02 8.43 -16.02
CA ALA A 121 0.93 9.35 -16.62
C ALA A 121 2.38 8.81 -16.65
N ASP A 122 2.76 8.00 -15.66
CA ASP A 122 4.11 7.42 -15.53
C ASP A 122 4.41 6.35 -16.60
N ASP A 123 3.49 5.40 -16.79
CA ASP A 123 3.63 4.32 -17.78
C ASP A 123 2.29 4.04 -18.47
N PRO A 124 2.00 4.73 -19.59
CA PRO A 124 0.76 4.55 -20.34
C PRO A 124 0.55 3.12 -20.87
N LEU A 125 1.62 2.35 -21.09
CA LEU A 125 1.52 0.96 -21.59
C LEU A 125 1.02 0.01 -20.51
N ARG A 126 1.34 0.30 -19.23
CA ARG A 126 0.89 -0.48 -18.07
C ARG A 126 -0.32 0.13 -17.37
N ALA A 127 -0.78 1.30 -17.80
CA ALA A 127 -1.87 2.04 -17.16
C ALA A 127 -3.12 1.17 -16.97
N GLN A 128 -3.53 0.44 -18.02
CA GLN A 128 -4.70 -0.44 -17.95
C GLN A 128 -4.52 -1.54 -16.90
N THR A 129 -3.40 -2.28 -16.94
CA THR A 129 -3.13 -3.34 -15.96
C THR A 129 -3.04 -2.81 -14.53
N ARG A 130 -2.50 -1.59 -14.32
CA ARG A 130 -2.48 -0.98 -12.98
C ARG A 130 -3.87 -0.55 -12.52
N GLN A 131 -4.73 -0.05 -13.42
CA GLN A 131 -6.12 0.23 -13.09
C GLN A 131 -6.89 -1.05 -12.72
N GLU A 132 -6.64 -2.14 -13.45
CA GLU A 132 -7.15 -3.47 -13.12
C GLU A 132 -6.66 -3.92 -11.74
N SER A 133 -5.36 -3.74 -11.41
CA SER A 133 -4.84 -4.01 -10.05
C SER A 133 -5.61 -3.25 -8.96
N LEU A 134 -5.86 -1.95 -9.18
CA LEU A 134 -6.56 -1.11 -8.20
C LEU A 134 -8.03 -1.53 -8.05
N ALA A 135 -8.70 -1.92 -9.15
CA ALA A 135 -10.05 -2.45 -9.11
C ALA A 135 -10.11 -3.83 -8.42
N GLU A 136 -9.11 -4.69 -8.64
CA GLU A 136 -8.94 -5.96 -7.91
C GLU A 136 -8.83 -5.72 -6.40
N LEU A 137 -8.12 -4.68 -5.95
CA LEU A 137 -8.03 -4.33 -4.52
C LEU A 137 -9.39 -3.93 -3.93
N VAL A 138 -10.20 -3.16 -4.67
CA VAL A 138 -11.57 -2.81 -4.26
C VAL A 138 -12.45 -4.06 -4.18
N ASN A 139 -12.36 -4.95 -5.18
CA ASN A 139 -13.09 -6.21 -5.18
C ASN A 139 -12.66 -7.14 -4.03
N ALA A 140 -11.38 -7.18 -3.69
CA ALA A 140 -10.87 -7.93 -2.54
C ALA A 140 -11.44 -7.39 -1.22
N ALA A 141 -11.55 -6.06 -1.09
CA ALA A 141 -12.23 -5.42 0.04
C ALA A 141 -13.75 -5.69 0.06
N ALA A 142 -14.41 -5.78 -1.09
CA ALA A 142 -15.83 -6.10 -1.18
C ALA A 142 -16.14 -7.56 -0.80
N GLY A 143 -15.23 -8.48 -1.12
CA GLY A 143 -15.32 -9.90 -0.75
C GLY A 143 -14.72 -10.23 0.62
N TYR A 144 -14.23 -9.24 1.36
CA TYR A 144 -13.65 -9.47 2.68
C TYR A 144 -14.75 -9.77 3.70
N GLU A 145 -14.65 -10.95 4.31
CA GLU A 145 -15.49 -11.35 5.42
C GLU A 145 -14.67 -11.27 6.71
N PRO A 146 -15.06 -10.42 7.68
CA PRO A 146 -14.37 -10.35 8.97
C PRO A 146 -14.55 -11.66 9.74
N ASP A 147 -13.51 -12.05 10.48
CA ASP A 147 -13.55 -13.23 11.33
C ASP A 147 -14.67 -13.08 12.38
N PRO A 148 -15.68 -13.97 12.40
CA PRO A 148 -16.80 -13.88 13.34
C PRO A 148 -16.38 -14.09 14.79
N GLU A 149 -15.20 -14.66 15.05
CA GLU A 149 -14.66 -14.86 16.40
C GLU A 149 -13.95 -13.62 16.95
N LEU A 150 -13.62 -12.64 16.10
CA LEU A 150 -13.00 -11.39 16.50
C LEU A 150 -14.07 -10.31 16.69
N GLU A 151 -14.18 -9.79 17.91
CA GLU A 151 -14.98 -8.59 18.15
C GLU A 151 -14.32 -7.39 17.43
N PRO A 152 -15.03 -6.74 16.49
CA PRO A 152 -14.47 -5.57 15.83
C PRO A 152 -14.32 -4.43 16.84
N ALA A 153 -13.23 -3.67 16.71
CA ALA A 153 -13.08 -2.44 17.46
C ALA A 153 -14.29 -1.51 17.21
N PRO A 154 -14.75 -0.75 18.23
CA PRO A 154 -15.95 0.07 18.11
C PRO A 154 -15.67 1.42 17.41
N ASP A 155 -14.99 1.40 16.27
CA ASP A 155 -14.70 2.58 15.46
C ASP A 155 -14.84 2.29 13.96
N GLU A 156 -15.03 3.36 13.19
CA GLU A 156 -15.41 3.30 11.78
C GLU A 156 -14.33 2.67 10.88
N PHE A 157 -13.12 2.49 11.40
CA PHE A 157 -11.98 1.91 10.68
C PHE A 157 -11.71 0.45 11.05
N ALA A 158 -12.53 -0.18 11.89
CA ALA A 158 -12.30 -1.56 12.36
C ALA A 158 -12.22 -2.56 11.19
N GLY A 159 -13.17 -2.50 10.25
CA GLY A 159 -13.16 -3.34 9.06
C GLY A 159 -11.90 -3.13 8.20
N LEU A 160 -11.49 -1.88 8.02
CA LEU A 160 -10.28 -1.54 7.26
C LEU A 160 -9.00 -2.01 7.95
N ARG A 161 -8.88 -1.87 9.28
CA ARG A 161 -7.74 -2.41 10.02
C ARG A 161 -7.67 -3.93 9.91
N ALA A 162 -8.79 -4.62 10.06
CA ALA A 162 -8.85 -6.07 9.97
C ALA A 162 -8.46 -6.55 8.56
N PHE A 163 -9.00 -5.92 7.52
CA PHE A 163 -8.62 -6.17 6.12
C PHE A 163 -7.12 -5.94 5.88
N LEU A 164 -6.57 -4.80 6.32
CA LEU A 164 -5.13 -4.48 6.17
C LEU A 164 -4.23 -5.48 6.91
N GLY A 165 -4.70 -6.02 8.04
CA GLY A 165 -4.03 -7.08 8.79
C GLY A 165 -3.94 -8.38 7.98
N GLN A 166 -5.06 -8.82 7.38
CA GLN A 166 -5.08 -10.01 6.53
C GLN A 166 -4.18 -9.84 5.30
N MET A 167 -4.21 -8.66 4.66
CA MET A 167 -3.37 -8.37 3.50
C MET A 167 -1.88 -8.43 3.85
N ALA A 168 -1.49 -8.01 5.07
CA ALA A 168 -0.11 -8.10 5.53
C ALA A 168 0.36 -9.56 5.67
N LEU A 169 -0.50 -10.45 6.16
CA LEU A 169 -0.20 -11.89 6.26
C LEU A 169 -0.07 -12.54 4.88
N ALA A 170 -0.95 -12.19 3.95
CA ALA A 170 -0.90 -12.69 2.56
C ALA A 170 0.34 -12.22 1.77
N THR A 171 1.10 -11.25 2.30
CA THR A 171 2.35 -10.76 1.68
C THR A 171 3.57 -11.56 2.16
N GLU A 172 3.44 -12.38 3.20
CA GLU A 172 4.50 -13.32 3.58
C GLU A 172 4.54 -14.45 2.55
N PRO A 173 5.73 -14.95 2.18
CA PRO A 173 5.83 -16.10 1.30
C PRO A 173 5.25 -17.33 2.03
N GLU A 174 3.96 -17.56 1.79
CA GLU A 174 3.24 -18.80 2.09
C GLU A 174 4.10 -19.95 1.55
N SER A 175 4.82 -20.63 2.46
CA SER A 175 5.58 -21.84 2.15
C SER A 175 4.64 -23.07 2.12
N ARG A 176 3.33 -22.86 2.03
CA ARG A 176 2.34 -23.92 2.13
C ARG A 176 1.23 -23.71 1.08
N PRO A 177 0.86 -24.75 0.31
CA PRO A 177 -0.26 -24.64 -0.61
C PRO A 177 -1.58 -24.45 0.15
N GLU A 178 -2.32 -23.39 -0.17
CA GLU A 178 -3.65 -23.08 0.39
C GLU A 178 -4.72 -24.10 -0.03
N HIS A 179 -4.49 -24.89 -1.08
CA HIS A 179 -5.46 -25.88 -1.57
C HIS A 179 -4.81 -27.24 -1.89
N PRO A 180 -5.33 -28.36 -1.35
CA PRO A 180 -4.93 -29.70 -1.78
C PRO A 180 -5.42 -29.93 -3.22
N GLY A 181 -4.50 -29.98 -4.18
CA GLY A 181 -4.80 -30.31 -5.59
C GLY A 181 -4.22 -29.37 -6.63
N GLU A 182 -3.51 -28.31 -6.25
CA GLU A 182 -2.91 -27.38 -7.22
C GLU A 182 -1.56 -27.87 -7.79
N ILE A 183 -1.30 -27.53 -9.05
CA ILE A 183 -0.02 -27.76 -9.72
C ILE A 183 0.93 -26.61 -9.35
N GLN A 184 2.12 -26.96 -8.83
CA GLN A 184 3.13 -25.97 -8.46
C GLN A 184 4.06 -25.64 -9.63
N LEU A 185 4.13 -24.36 -10.03
CA LEU A 185 5.10 -23.87 -11.01
C LEU A 185 6.20 -23.06 -10.30
N MET A 186 7.46 -23.44 -10.50
CA MET A 186 8.62 -22.78 -9.90
C MET A 186 9.86 -22.91 -10.79
N SER A 187 10.89 -22.11 -10.52
CA SER A 187 12.20 -22.25 -11.18
C SER A 187 13.00 -23.41 -10.57
N LEU A 188 13.97 -23.97 -11.32
CA LEU A 188 14.83 -25.05 -10.81
C LEU A 188 15.56 -24.66 -9.52
N HIS A 189 15.97 -23.39 -9.41
CA HIS A 189 16.62 -22.84 -8.21
C HIS A 189 15.69 -22.86 -6.98
N ALA A 190 14.41 -22.53 -7.18
CA ALA A 190 13.42 -22.51 -6.10
C ALA A 190 13.02 -23.93 -5.64
N ALA A 191 13.19 -24.94 -6.49
CA ALA A 191 12.93 -26.34 -6.13
C ALA A 191 14.00 -26.96 -5.20
N LYS A 192 15.10 -26.25 -4.90
CA LYS A 192 16.21 -26.79 -4.11
C LYS A 192 15.75 -27.13 -2.69
N GLY A 193 15.86 -28.41 -2.33
CA GLY A 193 15.48 -28.91 -1.01
C GLY A 193 14.00 -29.25 -0.85
N LEU A 194 13.23 -29.19 -1.95
CA LEU A 194 11.84 -29.66 -2.00
C LEU A 194 11.77 -31.05 -2.65
N GLU A 195 10.75 -31.81 -2.29
CA GLU A 195 10.44 -33.12 -2.89
C GLU A 195 8.96 -33.16 -3.33
N PHE A 196 8.71 -33.77 -4.49
CA PHE A 196 7.38 -33.87 -5.10
C PHE A 196 7.16 -35.27 -5.66
N HIS A 197 5.91 -35.74 -5.59
CA HIS A 197 5.54 -37.05 -6.18
C HIS A 197 5.66 -37.06 -7.71
N THR A 198 5.39 -35.94 -8.37
CA THR A 198 5.45 -35.82 -9.84
C THR A 198 5.96 -34.44 -10.22
N VAL A 199 6.95 -34.41 -11.13
CA VAL A 199 7.63 -33.18 -11.58
C VAL A 199 7.61 -33.12 -13.10
N PHE A 200 7.21 -31.97 -13.65
CA PHE A 200 7.36 -31.66 -15.06
C PHE A 200 8.45 -30.60 -15.22
N ILE A 201 9.47 -30.87 -16.02
CA ILE A 201 10.51 -29.91 -16.37
C ILE A 201 10.26 -29.47 -17.82
N SER A 202 10.10 -28.16 -18.02
CA SER A 202 9.95 -27.55 -19.34
C SER A 202 11.20 -26.74 -19.70
N GLY A 203 11.47 -26.55 -21.00
CA GLY A 203 12.61 -25.76 -21.45
C GLY A 203 13.96 -26.47 -21.33
N LEU A 204 13.98 -27.80 -21.52
CA LEU A 204 15.21 -28.57 -21.70
C LEU A 204 15.76 -28.33 -23.12
N GLU A 205 16.34 -27.15 -23.31
CA GLU A 205 16.91 -26.67 -24.56
C GLU A 205 18.33 -26.13 -24.30
N GLU A 206 19.21 -26.30 -25.27
CA GLU A 206 20.60 -25.83 -25.19
C GLU A 206 20.65 -24.29 -25.13
N GLY A 207 21.31 -23.76 -24.10
CA GLY A 207 21.33 -22.33 -23.78
C GLY A 207 20.27 -21.89 -22.76
N LEU A 208 19.38 -22.80 -22.33
CA LEU A 208 18.48 -22.61 -21.18
C LEU A 208 18.83 -23.56 -20.02
N LEU A 209 19.14 -24.84 -20.31
CA LEU A 209 19.50 -25.84 -19.30
C LEU A 209 20.24 -27.09 -19.85
N PRO A 210 21.59 -27.14 -19.80
CA PRO A 210 22.49 -25.98 -19.74
C PRO A 210 22.45 -25.16 -21.04
#